data_AF-A0A2P6SKU9-F1
#
_entry.id   AF-A0A2P6SKU9-F1
#
_cell.length_a   1.000
_cell.length_b   1.000
_cell.length_c   1.000
_cell.angle_alpha   90.00
_cell.angle_beta   90.00
_cell.angle_gamma   90.00
#
_symmetry.space_group_name_H-M   'P 1'
#
loop_
_entity.id
_entity.type
_entity.pdbx_description
1 polymer ?
#
loop_
_entity_poly.entity_id
_entity_poly.type
_entity_poly.pdbx_seq_one_letter_code
_entity_poly.pdbx_strand_id
1 'polypeptide(L)'
;MDMAKQIVLDAKINYPAACNAMETLLVHKDLMHTAEFNDLIVQLRHKGVTLFGGPRASSLLNIPRDSLHIEYSSMACTVEVVDEVHAAIEHINKN
;
A
#
# COMPACT_ATOMS: atom_id res chain seq x y z
N MET A 1 0.80 8.73 13.25
CA MET A 1 0.91 8.48 11.79
C MET A 1 2.31 8.71 11.26
N ASP A 2 3.12 9.60 11.82
CA ASP A 2 4.46 9.91 11.29
C ASP A 2 5.39 8.70 11.21
N MET A 3 5.43 7.87 12.26
CA MET A 3 6.19 6.62 12.26
C MET A 3 5.74 5.68 11.14
N ALA A 4 4.42 5.52 10.93
CA ALA A 4 3.90 4.67 9.86
C ALA A 4 4.29 5.17 8.48
N LYS A 5 4.26 6.49 8.25
CA LYS A 5 4.70 7.10 6.98
C LYS A 5 6.18 6.82 6.71
N GLN A 6 7.03 6.99 7.72
CA GLN A 6 8.47 6.71 7.60
C GLN A 6 8.73 5.24 7.25
N ILE A 7 8.07 4.32 7.95
CA ILE A 7 8.21 2.88 7.70
C ILE A 7 7.78 2.51 6.28
N VAL A 8 6.62 3.01 5.82
CA VAL A 8 6.11 2.68 4.46
C VAL A 8 7.02 3.23 3.37
N LEU A 9 7.53 4.46 3.53
CA LEU A 9 8.44 5.07 2.57
C LEU A 9 9.77 4.30 2.51
N ASP A 10 10.35 3.95 3.66
CA ASP A 10 11.59 3.16 3.71
C ASP A 10 11.39 1.78 3.08
N ALA A 11 10.31 1.09 3.44
CA ALA A 11 10.02 -0.27 2.97
C ALA A 11 9.83 -0.37 1.45
N LYS A 12 9.42 0.69 0.75
CA LYS A 12 9.29 0.68 -0.72
C LYS A 12 10.44 1.36 -1.45
N ILE A 13 10.91 2.50 -0.97
CA ILE A 13 11.74 3.43 -1.76
C ILE A 13 13.23 3.20 -1.54
N ASN A 14 13.64 2.67 -0.38
CA ASN A 14 15.05 2.53 -0.04
C ASN A 14 15.80 1.59 -1.01
N TYR A 15 15.24 0.41 -1.27
CA TYR A 15 15.75 -0.51 -2.29
C TYR A 15 14.61 -1.28 -2.97
N PRO A 16 13.92 -0.67 -3.96
CA PRO A 16 12.67 -1.22 -4.53
C PRO A 16 12.83 -2.57 -5.24
N ALA A 17 14.04 -2.91 -5.67
CA ALA A 17 14.35 -4.17 -6.35
C ALA A 17 14.73 -5.31 -5.39
N ALA A 18 14.79 -5.04 -4.08
CA ALA A 18 15.03 -6.08 -3.08
C ALA A 18 13.82 -6.99 -2.94
N CYS A 19 14.06 -8.28 -2.70
CA CYS A 19 13.00 -9.27 -2.46
C CYS A 19 12.18 -9.02 -1.18
N ASN A 20 12.66 -8.13 -0.30
CA ASN A 20 11.97 -7.72 0.93
C ASN A 20 11.35 -6.33 0.82
N ALA A 21 11.37 -5.70 -0.35
CA ALA A 21 10.66 -4.45 -0.57
C ALA A 21 9.15 -4.68 -0.39
N MET A 22 8.46 -3.66 0.12
CA MET A 22 7.01 -3.73 0.28
C MET A 22 6.33 -3.77 -1.10
N GLU A 23 5.53 -4.81 -1.35
CA GLU A 23 4.79 -4.97 -2.61
C GLU A 23 3.28 -4.67 -2.44
N THR A 24 2.72 -4.99 -1.28
CA THR A 24 1.31 -4.72 -0.94
C THR A 24 1.20 -3.98 0.39
N LEU A 25 0.53 -2.83 0.39
CA LEU A 25 0.20 -2.03 1.56
C LEU A 25 -1.26 -2.26 1.97
N LEU A 26 -1.47 -2.95 3.10
CA LEU A 26 -2.79 -3.13 3.69
C LEU A 26 -3.12 -1.99 4.66
N VAL A 27 -4.31 -1.41 4.51
CA VAL A 27 -4.72 -0.24 5.29
C VAL A 27 -6.06 -0.49 5.94
N HIS A 28 -6.16 -0.16 7.23
CA HIS A 28 -7.41 -0.29 7.97
C HIS A 28 -8.48 0.67 7.42
N LYS A 29 -9.72 0.18 7.29
CA LYS A 29 -10.87 0.94 6.75
C LYS A 29 -11.04 2.34 7.37
N ASP A 30 -10.80 2.47 8.67
CA ASP A 30 -11.00 3.73 9.42
C ASP A 30 -10.01 4.82 9.01
N LEU A 31 -8.91 4.47 8.34
CA LEU A 31 -7.91 5.43 7.87
C LEU A 31 -8.26 6.04 6.50
N MET A 32 -9.20 5.46 5.75
CA MET A 32 -9.46 5.84 4.34
C MET A 32 -9.85 7.30 4.14
N HIS A 33 -10.47 7.92 5.14
CA HIS A 33 -10.95 9.30 5.07
C HIS A 33 -10.10 10.27 5.90
N THR A 34 -8.93 9.82 6.39
CA THR A 34 -8.03 10.63 7.20
C THR A 34 -7.10 11.49 6.34
N ALA A 35 -6.79 12.69 6.80
CA ALA A 35 -5.85 13.57 6.11
C ALA A 35 -4.44 12.96 6.07
N GLU A 36 -4.07 12.22 7.11
CA GLU A 36 -2.77 11.59 7.26
C GLU A 36 -2.54 10.45 6.28
N PHE A 37 -3.60 9.67 5.96
CA PHE A 37 -3.51 8.65 4.93
C PHE A 37 -3.43 9.27 3.54
N ASN A 38 -4.23 10.30 3.25
CA ASN A 38 -4.15 11.02 1.98
C ASN A 38 -2.75 11.61 1.77
N ASP A 39 -2.15 12.18 2.81
CA ASP A 39 -0.78 12.68 2.77
C ASP A 39 0.24 11.56 2.47
N LEU A 40 0.10 10.37 3.06
CA LEU A 40 0.95 9.21 2.73
C LEU A 40 0.86 8.82 1.24
N ILE A 41 -0.35 8.76 0.69
CA ILE A 41 -0.56 8.44 -0.73
C ILE A 41 0.07 9.49 -1.65
N VAL A 42 -0.08 10.78 -1.31
CA VAL A 42 0.56 11.88 -2.04
C VAL A 42 2.08 11.78 -1.97
N GLN A 43 2.65 11.50 -0.79
CA GLN A 43 4.09 11.35 -0.62
C GLN A 43 4.66 10.18 -1.45
N LEU A 44 4.00 9.02 -1.46
CA LEU A 44 4.39 7.88 -2.28
C LEU A 44 4.43 8.24 -3.77
N ARG A 45 3.36 8.89 -4.27
CA ARG A 45 3.30 9.36 -5.66
C ARG A 45 4.38 10.39 -5.98
N HIS A 46 4.60 11.36 -5.09
CA HIS A 46 5.63 12.39 -5.26
C HIS A 46 7.04 11.79 -5.31
N LYS A 47 7.27 10.68 -4.61
CA LYS A 47 8.52 9.91 -4.67
C LYS A 47 8.64 9.03 -5.92
N GLY A 48 7.64 9.01 -6.78
CA GLY A 48 7.63 8.24 -8.03
C GLY A 48 7.07 6.83 -7.91
N VAL A 49 6.42 6.48 -6.79
CA VAL A 49 5.78 5.16 -6.64
C VAL A 49 4.47 5.12 -7.43
N THR A 50 4.37 4.16 -8.33
CA THR A 50 3.12 3.83 -9.03
C THR A 50 2.22 3.03 -8.10
N LEU A 51 1.01 3.53 -7.86
CA LEU A 51 0.05 2.89 -6.94
C LEU A 51 -1.03 2.17 -7.73
N PHE A 52 -1.15 0.87 -7.46
CA PHE A 52 -2.26 0.05 -7.89
C PHE A 52 -3.20 -0.19 -6.71
N GLY A 53 -4.48 -0.44 -7.00
CA GLY A 53 -5.48 -0.75 -6.00
C GLY A 53 -5.93 -2.19 -6.09
N GLY A 54 -6.16 -2.81 -4.93
CA GLY A 54 -7.01 -4.00 -4.88
C GLY A 54 -8.50 -3.64 -5.07
N PRO A 55 -9.41 -4.61 -4.85
CA PRO A 55 -10.84 -4.44 -5.08
C PRO A 55 -11.46 -3.20 -4.42
N ARG A 56 -11.11 -2.93 -3.15
CA ARG A 56 -11.67 -1.78 -2.42
C ARG A 56 -10.88 -0.51 -2.68
N ALA A 57 -9.54 -0.59 -2.62
CA ALA A 57 -8.70 0.59 -2.74
C ALA A 57 -8.75 1.23 -4.12
N SER A 58 -8.86 0.44 -5.20
CA SER A 58 -8.95 0.98 -6.57
C SER A 58 -10.14 1.94 -6.73
N SER A 59 -11.31 1.54 -6.19
CA SER A 59 -12.52 2.36 -6.25
C SER A 59 -12.43 3.59 -5.34
N LEU A 60 -11.90 3.42 -4.11
CA LEU A 60 -11.84 4.50 -3.12
C LEU A 60 -10.80 5.58 -3.47
N LEU A 61 -9.66 5.17 -4.02
CA LEU A 61 -8.54 6.07 -4.34
C LEU A 61 -8.52 6.49 -5.81
N ASN A 62 -9.44 5.98 -6.64
CA ASN A 62 -9.48 6.18 -8.08
C ASN A 62 -8.12 5.88 -8.74
N ILE A 63 -7.59 4.69 -8.47
CA ILE A 63 -6.33 4.16 -9.03
C ILE A 63 -6.57 2.88 -9.83
N PRO A 64 -5.71 2.56 -10.81
CA PRO A 64 -5.86 1.32 -11.58
C PRO A 64 -5.91 0.10 -10.67
N ARG A 65 -6.79 -0.84 -11.00
CA ARG A 65 -6.88 -2.12 -10.30
C ARG A 65 -5.76 -3.03 -10.76
N ASP A 66 -5.15 -3.75 -9.82
CA ASP A 66 -4.23 -4.85 -10.13
C ASP A 66 -4.42 -6.03 -9.17
N SER A 67 -3.64 -7.10 -9.36
CA SER A 67 -3.58 -8.23 -8.44
C SER A 67 -2.95 -7.84 -7.11
N LEU A 68 -3.41 -8.48 -6.04
CA LEU A 68 -2.85 -8.34 -4.70
C LEU A 68 -1.56 -9.16 -4.51
N HIS A 69 -1.25 -10.01 -5.49
CA HIS A 69 -0.18 -10.99 -5.48
C HIS A 69 0.80 -10.72 -6.62
N ILE A 70 1.46 -9.57 -6.60
CA ILE A 70 2.48 -9.17 -7.57
C ILE A 70 3.74 -8.77 -6.84
N GLU A 71 4.87 -9.29 -7.29
CA GLU A 71 6.19 -8.78 -6.96
C GLU A 71 6.62 -7.83 -8.08
N TYR A 72 6.59 -6.52 -7.82
CA TYR A 72 6.92 -5.51 -8.81
C TYR A 72 8.42 -5.29 -8.96
N SER A 73 9.19 -5.53 -7.90
CA SER A 73 10.66 -5.29 -7.81
C SER A 73 11.07 -3.92 -8.36
N SER A 74 10.21 -2.91 -8.18
CA SER A 74 10.33 -1.58 -8.76
C SER A 74 9.57 -0.55 -7.91
N MET A 75 9.54 0.70 -8.37
CA MET A 75 8.80 1.80 -7.74
C MET A 75 7.29 1.67 -8.00
N ALA A 76 6.72 0.55 -7.59
CA ALA A 76 5.30 0.25 -7.65
C ALA A 76 4.87 -0.60 -6.45
N CYS A 77 3.63 -0.43 -6.02
CA CYS A 77 2.98 -1.30 -5.04
C CYS A 77 1.45 -1.29 -5.18
N THR A 78 0.82 -2.34 -4.66
CA THR A 78 -0.63 -2.43 -4.53
C THR A 78 -1.07 -1.93 -3.15
N VAL A 79 -2.16 -1.18 -3.07
CA VAL A 79 -2.81 -0.78 -1.82
C VAL A 79 -4.13 -1.53 -1.71
N GLU A 80 -4.49 -2.02 -0.52
CA GLU A 80 -5.82 -2.59 -0.28
C GLU A 80 -6.36 -2.27 1.11
N VAL A 81 -7.69 -2.24 1.22
CA VAL A 81 -8.39 -1.90 2.46
C VAL A 81 -8.86 -3.15 3.18
N VAL A 82 -8.53 -3.25 4.47
CA VAL A 82 -8.94 -4.34 5.36
C VAL A 82 -9.80 -3.80 6.50
N ASP A 83 -10.75 -4.62 6.97
CA ASP A 83 -11.69 -4.19 8.02
C ASP A 83 -11.12 -4.25 9.42
N GLU A 84 -10.13 -5.11 9.64
CA GLU A 84 -9.50 -5.39 10.93
C GLU A 84 -8.20 -6.19 10.77
N VAL A 85 -7.47 -6.39 11.87
CA VAL A 85 -6.19 -7.11 11.89
C VAL A 85 -6.32 -8.56 11.43
N HIS A 86 -7.40 -9.27 11.78
CA HIS A 86 -7.62 -10.65 11.34
C HIS A 86 -7.73 -10.75 9.81
N ALA A 87 -8.45 -9.81 9.18
CA ALA A 87 -8.52 -9.75 7.73
C ALA A 87 -7.14 -9.50 7.08
N ALA A 88 -6.27 -8.70 7.73
CA ALA A 88 -4.90 -8.50 7.26
C ALA A 88 -4.07 -9.79 7.36
N ILE A 89 -4.17 -10.51 8.48
CA ILE A 89 -3.48 -11.80 8.68
C ILE A 89 -3.94 -12.81 7.64
N GLU A 90 -5.26 -12.94 7.43
CA GLU A 90 -5.80 -13.82 6.40
C GLU A 90 -5.30 -13.45 5.01
N HIS A 91 -5.24 -12.15 4.69
CA HIS A 91 -4.74 -11.69 3.40
C HIS A 91 -3.28 -12.12 3.19
N ILE A 92 -2.43 -11.93 4.21
CA ILE A 92 -1.00 -12.28 4.15
C ILE A 92 -0.82 -13.80 4.04
N ASN A 93 -1.62 -14.60 4.76
CA ASN A 93 -1.50 -16.05 4.83
C ASN A 93 -2.17 -16.80 3.66
N LYS A 94 -3.05 -16.14 2.90
CA LYS A 94 -3.66 -16.71 1.67
C LYS A 94 -2.70 -16.68 0.46
N ASN A 95 -1.48 -16.16 0.67
CA ASN A 95 -0.35 -16.23 -0.25
C ASN A 95 0.34 -17.60 -0.20
#